data_AF-A0A350QV43-F1
#
_entry.id   AF-A0A350QV43-F1
#
_cell.length_a   1.000
_cell.length_b   1.000
_cell.length_c   1.000
_cell.angle_alpha   90.00
_cell.angle_beta   90.00
_cell.angle_gamma   90.00
#
_symmetry.space_group_name_H-M   'P 1'
#
loop_
_entity.id
_entity.type
_entity.pdbx_description
1 polymer ?
#
loop_
_entity_poly.entity_id
_entity_poly.type
_entity_poly.pdbx_seq_one_letter_code
_entity_poly.pdbx_strand_id
1 'polypeptide(L)' 'RQLAPTERGVPIEIYVFVKDVRWVHYESIQGDLFDHLLASLGTFGLRAFQLPTDSSLSKSSPPPA' A
#
# COMPACT_ATOMS: atom_id res chain seq x y z
N ARG A 1 -13.43 -4.91 -1.98
CA ARG A 1 -13.75 -5.60 -3.24
C ARG A 1 -12.48 -5.78 -4.06
N GLN A 2 -12.29 -6.92 -4.72
CA GLN A 2 -11.21 -7.09 -5.72
C GLN A 2 -11.67 -6.52 -7.07
N LEU A 3 -10.81 -5.78 -7.75
CA LEU A 3 -11.07 -5.20 -9.07
C LEU A 3 -10.51 -6.11 -10.17
N ALA A 4 -10.78 -5.74 -11.44
CA ALA A 4 -10.22 -6.45 -12.58
C ALA A 4 -8.69 -6.49 -12.49
N PRO A 5 -8.05 -7.65 -12.77
CA PRO A 5 -6.61 -7.75 -12.81
C PRO A 5 -5.98 -6.76 -13.81
N THR A 6 -4.83 -6.24 -13.45
CA THR A 6 -4.01 -5.36 -14.29
C THR A 6 -2.62 -5.94 -14.45
N GLU A 7 -1.78 -5.34 -15.30
CA GLU A 7 -0.35 -5.68 -15.42
C GLU A 7 0.43 -5.53 -14.09
N ARG A 8 -0.14 -4.82 -13.11
CA ARG A 8 0.45 -4.54 -11.80
C ARG A 8 -0.13 -5.41 -10.69
N GLY A 9 -0.93 -6.42 -11.03
CA GLY A 9 -1.61 -7.30 -10.09
C GLY A 9 -3.10 -7.01 -9.95
N VAL A 10 -3.71 -7.54 -8.89
CA VAL A 10 -5.15 -7.43 -8.60
C VAL A 10 -5.39 -6.30 -7.59
N PRO A 11 -5.97 -5.17 -8.00
CA PRO A 11 -6.24 -4.07 -7.06
C PRO A 11 -7.35 -4.45 -6.07
N ILE A 12 -7.19 -4.00 -4.83
CA ILE A 12 -8.17 -4.20 -3.75
C ILE A 12 -8.72 -2.84 -3.35
N GLU A 13 -10.03 -2.67 -3.47
CA GLU A 13 -10.75 -1.51 -2.97
C GLU A 13 -11.26 -1.79 -1.55
N ILE A 14 -10.94 -0.91 -0.61
CA ILE A 14 -11.35 -1.02 0.80
C ILE A 14 -12.27 0.17 1.11
N TYR A 15 -13.53 -0.13 1.38
CA TYR A 15 -14.55 0.87 1.70
C TYR A 15 -15.11 0.58 3.08
N VAL A 16 -14.87 1.49 4.03
CA VAL A 16 -15.23 1.33 5.44
C VAL A 16 -15.79 2.64 6.00
N PHE A 17 -16.64 2.53 7.02
CA PHE A 17 -17.19 3.67 7.75
C PHE A 17 -16.63 3.71 9.16
N VAL A 18 -16.13 4.87 9.57
CA VAL A 18 -15.67 5.10 10.95
C VAL A 18 -16.74 5.91 11.66
N LYS A 19 -17.16 5.43 12.84
CA LYS A 19 -18.18 6.10 13.67
C LYS A 19 -17.65 7.42 14.26
N ASP A 20 -16.35 7.49 14.51
CA ASP A 20 -15.68 8.66 15.07
C ASP A 20 -15.09 9.54 13.97
N VAL A 21 -15.49 10.80 13.95
CA VAL A 21 -15.04 11.81 12.97
C VAL A 21 -14.05 12.81 13.58
N ARG A 22 -13.70 12.66 14.86
CA ARG A 22 -12.69 13.51 15.51
C ARG A 22 -11.35 13.23 14.86
N TRP A 23 -10.72 14.28 14.32
CA TRP A 23 -9.51 14.18 13.49
C TRP A 23 -8.46 13.21 14.04
N VAL A 24 -8.04 13.39 15.30
CA VAL A 24 -6.98 12.58 15.93
C VAL A 24 -7.34 11.08 15.98
N HIS A 25 -8.58 10.75 16.33
CA HIS A 25 -9.01 9.35 16.39
C HIS A 25 -9.19 8.78 14.97
N TYR A 26 -9.74 9.58 14.05
CA TYR A 26 -9.92 9.18 12.67
C TYR A 26 -8.58 8.82 12.01
N GLU A 27 -7.56 9.66 12.20
CA GLU A 27 -6.20 9.42 11.70
C GLU A 27 -5.58 8.16 12.32
N SER A 28 -5.69 7.99 13.64
CA SER A 28 -5.21 6.77 14.32
C SER A 28 -5.87 5.51 13.79
N ILE A 29 -7.20 5.55 13.60
CA ILE A 29 -7.96 4.41 13.06
C ILE A 29 -7.54 4.10 11.62
N GLN A 30 -7.27 5.13 10.81
CA GLN A 30 -6.75 4.94 9.45
C GLN A 30 -5.36 4.28 9.48
N GLY A 31 -4.45 4.75 10.34
CA GLY A 31 -3.12 4.17 10.51
C GLY A 31 -3.19 2.69 10.91
N ASP A 32 -3.92 2.38 11.98
CA ASP A 32 -4.08 1.02 12.49
C ASP A 32 -4.65 0.06 11.43
N LEU A 33 -5.60 0.54 10.61
CA LEU A 33 -6.19 -0.23 9.52
C LEU A 33 -5.12 -0.59 8.46
N PHE A 34 -4.32 0.38 8.02
CA PHE A 34 -3.28 0.14 7.02
C PHE A 34 -2.14 -0.73 7.55
N ASP A 35 -1.71 -0.52 8.79
CA ASP A 35 -0.67 -1.34 9.42
C ASP A 35 -1.11 -2.80 9.53
N HIS A 36 -2.34 -3.04 9.96
CA HIS A 36 -2.89 -4.40 10.04
C HIS A 36 -2.99 -5.07 8.66
N LEU A 37 -3.44 -4.33 7.63
CA LEU A 37 -3.51 -4.84 6.26
C LEU A 37 -2.13 -5.22 5.73
N LEU A 38 -1.15 -4.32 5.85
CA LEU A 38 0.22 -4.54 5.37
C LEU A 38 0.91 -5.71 6.09
N ALA A 39 0.75 -5.79 7.41
CA ALA A 39 1.28 -6.90 8.20
C ALA A 39 0.68 -8.26 7.78
N SER A 40 -0.62 -8.27 7.44
CA SER A 40 -1.33 -9.49 7.06
C SER A 40 -0.95 -10.00 5.66
N LEU A 41 -0.44 -9.15 4.76
CA LEU A 41 -0.12 -9.55 3.38
C LEU A 41 0.82 -10.75 3.32
N GLY A 42 1.85 -10.77 4.16
CA GLY A 42 2.85 -11.83 4.20
C GLY A 42 2.26 -13.21 4.53
N THR A 43 1.26 -13.27 5.42
CA THR A 43 0.57 -14.50 5.80
C THR A 43 -0.15 -15.15 4.62
N PHE A 44 -0.66 -14.34 3.70
CA PHE A 44 -1.36 -14.81 2.50
C PHE A 44 -0.45 -14.96 1.27
N GLY A 45 0.87 -14.81 1.44
CA GLY A 45 1.82 -14.82 0.32
C GLY A 45 1.64 -13.63 -0.64
N LEU A 46 1.01 -12.55 -0.18
CA LEU A 46 0.78 -11.33 -0.97
C LEU A 46 1.90 -10.32 -0.73
N ARG A 47 2.12 -9.44 -1.71
CA ARG A 47 3.06 -8.30 -1.60
C ARG A 47 2.40 -7.04 -2.11
N ALA A 48 2.63 -5.93 -1.41
CA ALA A 48 2.19 -4.61 -1.85
C ALA A 48 2.99 -4.21 -3.11
N PHE A 49 2.27 -3.74 -4.14
CA PHE A 49 2.87 -3.12 -5.31
C PHE A 49 2.82 -1.60 -5.15
N GLN A 50 3.96 -0.93 -5.31
CA GLN A 50 4.05 0.52 -5.36
C GLN A 50 4.61 0.92 -6.72
N LEU A 51 3.91 1.82 -7.41
CA LEU A 51 4.42 2.36 -8.66
C LEU A 51 5.59 3.32 -8.33
N PRO A 52 6.81 3.08 -8.82
CA PRO A 52 7.91 4.00 -8.61
C PRO A 52 7.56 5.32 -9.28
N THR A 53 7.34 6.35 -8.48
CA THR A 53 7.08 7.72 -8.95
C THR A 53 8.39 8.51 -9.04
N ASP A 54 9.48 7.94 -8.52
CA ASP A 54 10.79 8.59 -8.44
C ASP A 54 11.67 8.27 -9.66
N SER A 55 12.12 9.33 -10.35
CA SER A 55 13.07 9.25 -11.46
C SER A 55 14.52 8.97 -11.00
N SER A 56 14.79 9.07 -9.70
CA SER A 56 16.10 8.81 -9.09
C SER A 56 16.52 7.34 -9.13
N LEU A 57 15.55 6.41 -9.23
CA LEU A 57 15.80 4.96 -9.25
C LEU A 57 16.44 4.46 -10.56
N SER A 58 16.52 5.27 -11.62
CA SER A 58 17.15 4.88 -12.89
C SER A 58 18.67 5.05 -12.95
N LYS A 59 19.30 5.67 -11.92
CA LYS A 59 20.72 6.02 -11.96
C LYS A 59 21.53 5.36 -10.85
N SER A 60 21.59 4.03 -10.86
CA SER A 60 22.71 3.31 -10.24
C SER A 60 23.57 2.67 -11.33
N SER A 61 24.35 3.52 -12.02
CA SER A 61 25.50 3.04 -12.79
C SER A 61 26.57 2.56 -11.81
N PRO A 62 27.20 1.38 -11.99
CA PRO A 62 28.38 1.01 -11.22
C PRO A 62 29.52 2.00 -11.54
N PRO A 63 30.42 2.29 -10.58
CA PRO A 63 31.59 3.14 -10.83
C PRO A 63 32.56 2.43 -11.80
N PRO A 64 33.21 3.16 -12.72
CA PRO A 64 34.25 2.59 -13.57
C PRO A 64 35.48 2.21 -12.74
N ALA A 65 36.09 1.08 -13.12
CA ALA A 65 37.23 0.42 -12.48
C ALA A 65 38.50 1.28 -12.41
#